data_AF-A0A7S3DQN3-F1
#
_entry.id   AF-A0A7S3DQN3-F1
#
_cell.length_a   1.000
_cell.length_b   1.000
_cell.length_c   1.000
_cell.angle_alpha   90.00
_cell.angle_beta   90.00
_cell.angle_gamma   90.00
#
_symmetry.space_group_name_H-M   'P 1'
#
loop_
_entity.id
_entity.type
_entity.pdbx_description
1 polymer ?
#
loop_
_entity_poly.entity_id
_entity_poly.type
_entity_poly.pdbx_seq_one_letter_code
_entity_poly.pdbx_strand_id
1 'polypeptide(L)'
;MRTPGRGGRGRGGRGGNPVDRKRSLFNKLLRDPDATMSGVRQARRFIEGMDTFDSCPQLLSLMLDDRNCGSKCIEEITSFIASAQDVEELLVPLLKHGINTEMSRPLYRATRDRYLMMIYGVPILLNFLPQVIEDIQTSSAETICLFLLHVAKALGEARASKDVANIAKKLKERGDIESEAQTLCVVLLIDEKVDETRHQQKVQKLSQDVACWVTDIVPPGGRHDNDYRNYRDIAIVPTAEELGCQVPPYLPLASGENSFIEEPVARLLDSNFRLLREDSVSSMREGITERKSPWLNARVVDVDLKDGNSLSFIIQVDPPKWKVADWSRTKVLLYGSIFAL
;
A
#
# COMPACT_ATOMS: atom_id res chain seq x y z
N MET A 1 -1.53 60.89 -61.88
CA MET A 1 -2.03 59.50 -61.77
C MET A 1 -0.88 58.57 -61.40
N ARG A 2 -0.76 58.18 -60.12
CA ARG A 2 0.06 57.05 -59.67
C ARG A 2 -0.67 56.39 -58.49
N THR A 3 -1.08 55.15 -58.69
CA THR A 3 -1.73 54.28 -57.70
C THR A 3 -0.69 53.74 -56.70
N PRO A 4 -0.98 53.66 -55.40
CA PRO A 4 -0.15 52.92 -54.46
C PRO A 4 -0.56 51.43 -54.41
N GLY A 5 0.45 50.58 -54.37
CA GLY A 5 0.36 49.12 -54.48
C GLY A 5 -0.32 48.42 -53.31
N ARG A 6 -0.94 47.28 -53.62
CA ARG A 6 -1.47 46.31 -52.68
C ARG A 6 -0.32 45.64 -51.93
N GLY A 7 -0.16 45.96 -50.64
CA GLY A 7 0.65 45.19 -49.70
C GLY A 7 0.03 43.81 -49.48
N GLY A 8 0.70 42.77 -49.95
CA GLY A 8 0.37 41.38 -49.64
C GLY A 8 0.50 41.13 -48.15
N ARG A 9 -0.62 40.83 -47.48
CA ARG A 9 -0.60 40.28 -46.12
C ARG A 9 -0.04 38.87 -46.19
N GLY A 10 1.23 38.72 -45.84
CA GLY A 10 1.82 37.42 -45.54
C GLY A 10 0.98 36.72 -44.48
N ARG A 11 0.41 35.56 -44.83
CA ARG A 11 -0.15 34.63 -43.86
C ARG A 11 1.00 34.12 -43.00
N GLY A 12 1.23 34.78 -41.86
CA GLY A 12 2.06 34.23 -40.80
C GLY A 12 1.42 32.94 -40.31
N GLY A 13 1.99 31.80 -40.70
CA GLY A 13 1.62 30.49 -40.16
C GLY A 13 1.81 30.54 -38.65
N ARG A 14 0.73 30.34 -37.89
CA ARG A 14 0.77 30.18 -36.43
C ARG A 14 1.49 28.88 -36.10
N GLY A 15 2.82 28.93 -36.07
CA GLY A 15 3.63 27.90 -35.45
C GLY A 15 3.50 28.01 -33.93
N GLY A 16 2.42 27.48 -33.34
CA GLY A 16 2.25 27.43 -31.89
C GLY A 16 3.43 26.70 -31.21
N ASN A 17 3.76 27.10 -29.98
CA ASN A 17 4.89 26.58 -29.19
C ASN A 17 4.89 25.03 -29.20
N PRO A 18 6.02 24.37 -29.48
CA PRO A 18 6.13 22.90 -29.47
C PRO A 18 5.59 22.25 -28.18
N VAL A 19 5.78 22.90 -27.03
CA VAL A 19 5.28 22.44 -25.72
C VAL A 19 3.74 22.41 -25.69
N ASP A 20 3.10 23.48 -26.17
CA ASP A 20 1.63 23.59 -26.20
C ASP A 20 1.01 22.51 -27.09
N ARG A 21 1.69 22.12 -28.18
CA ARG A 21 1.21 21.05 -29.07
C ARG A 21 1.25 19.68 -28.39
N LYS A 22 2.33 19.37 -27.67
CA LYS A 22 2.46 18.11 -26.89
C LYS A 22 1.41 18.05 -25.79
N ARG A 23 1.22 19.16 -25.06
CA ARG A 23 0.26 19.27 -23.96
C ARG A 23 -1.20 19.27 -24.41
N SER A 24 -1.50 19.65 -25.65
CA SER A 24 -2.87 19.70 -26.16
C SER A 24 -3.57 18.33 -26.17
N LEU A 25 -2.86 17.27 -26.58
CA LEU A 25 -3.41 15.92 -26.61
C LEU A 25 -3.64 15.40 -25.19
N PHE A 26 -2.65 15.59 -24.31
CA PHE A 26 -2.74 15.25 -22.90
C PHE A 26 -3.96 15.90 -22.24
N ASN A 27 -4.11 17.22 -22.36
CA ASN A 27 -5.23 17.95 -21.76
C ASN A 27 -6.58 17.52 -22.34
N LYS A 28 -6.64 17.17 -23.63
CA LYS A 28 -7.87 16.69 -24.26
C LYS A 28 -8.29 15.35 -23.66
N LEU A 29 -7.40 14.35 -23.70
CA LEU A 29 -7.68 13.00 -23.19
C LEU A 29 -7.94 12.99 -21.68
N LEU A 30 -7.27 13.85 -20.93
CA LEU A 30 -7.45 13.94 -19.49
C LEU A 30 -8.81 14.55 -19.08
N ARG A 31 -9.39 15.45 -19.89
CA ARG A 31 -10.61 16.19 -19.51
C ARG A 31 -11.88 15.71 -20.20
N ASP A 32 -11.75 15.06 -21.34
CA ASP A 32 -12.88 14.62 -22.17
C ASP A 32 -13.17 13.13 -21.92
N PRO A 33 -14.29 12.78 -21.26
CA PRO A 33 -14.61 11.40 -20.93
C PRO A 33 -14.90 10.54 -22.16
N ASP A 34 -15.29 11.15 -23.29
CA ASP A 34 -15.59 10.44 -24.53
C ASP A 34 -14.36 10.27 -25.43
N ALA A 35 -13.26 10.97 -25.12
CA ALA A 35 -12.03 10.84 -25.88
C ALA A 35 -11.31 9.53 -25.52
N THR A 36 -10.86 8.81 -26.53
CA THR A 36 -10.12 7.54 -26.41
C THR A 36 -8.83 7.56 -27.23
N MET A 37 -7.80 6.88 -26.78
CA MET A 37 -6.53 6.75 -27.48
C MET A 37 -6.64 5.81 -28.70
N SER A 38 -6.21 6.27 -29.87
CA SER A 38 -6.15 5.44 -31.09
C SER A 38 -4.80 4.69 -31.20
N GLY A 39 -4.48 3.86 -30.20
CA GLY A 39 -3.32 2.98 -30.19
C GLY A 39 -2.00 3.58 -29.65
N VAL A 40 -0.93 2.79 -29.74
CA VAL A 40 0.40 3.04 -29.14
C VAL A 40 0.96 4.44 -29.45
N ARG A 41 0.76 4.96 -30.67
CA ARG A 41 1.26 6.30 -31.05
C ARG A 41 0.62 7.42 -30.23
N GLN A 42 -0.68 7.32 -29.94
CA GLN A 42 -1.35 8.33 -29.12
C GLN A 42 -0.97 8.18 -27.65
N ALA A 43 -0.80 6.95 -27.16
CA ALA A 43 -0.29 6.66 -25.82
C ALA A 43 1.09 7.30 -25.60
N ARG A 44 2.04 7.13 -26.53
CA ARG A 44 3.35 7.81 -26.45
C ARG A 44 3.23 9.32 -26.43
N ARG A 45 2.40 9.90 -27.30
CA ARG A 45 2.18 11.35 -27.33
C ARG A 45 1.52 11.88 -26.06
N PHE A 46 0.71 11.07 -25.39
CA PHE A 46 0.15 11.41 -24.08
C PHE A 46 1.26 11.49 -23.03
N ILE A 47 2.15 10.49 -22.98
CA ILE A 47 3.33 10.47 -22.10
C ILE A 47 4.27 11.64 -22.41
N GLU A 48 4.56 11.92 -23.68
CA GLU A 48 5.33 13.11 -24.08
C GLU A 48 4.67 14.43 -23.61
N GLY A 49 3.34 14.42 -23.44
CA GLY A 49 2.59 15.52 -22.85
C GLY A 49 2.76 15.60 -21.33
N MET A 50 2.88 14.45 -20.64
CA MET A 50 3.23 14.37 -19.21
C MET A 50 4.64 14.92 -18.94
N ASP A 51 5.60 14.62 -19.83
CA ASP A 51 6.97 15.11 -19.75
C ASP A 51 7.08 16.65 -19.88
N THR A 52 6.02 17.33 -20.31
CA THR A 52 6.02 18.81 -20.42
C THR A 52 5.82 19.52 -19.09
N PHE A 53 5.52 18.81 -18.00
CA PHE A 53 5.30 19.40 -16.69
C PHE A 53 6.62 19.57 -15.94
N ASP A 54 6.88 20.79 -15.45
CA ASP A 54 8.09 21.08 -14.66
C ASP A 54 8.08 20.42 -13.27
N SER A 55 6.91 20.02 -12.77
CA SER A 55 6.73 19.43 -11.44
C SER A 55 5.94 18.13 -11.51
N CYS A 56 6.57 17.02 -11.10
CA CYS A 56 5.91 15.71 -11.04
C CYS A 56 4.72 15.69 -10.07
N PRO A 57 4.81 16.26 -8.84
CA PRO A 57 3.67 16.34 -7.94
C PRO A 57 2.43 17.03 -8.54
N GLN A 58 2.63 18.11 -9.31
CA GLN A 58 1.54 18.82 -9.97
C GLN A 58 0.88 17.95 -11.04
N LEU A 59 1.67 17.26 -11.86
CA LEU A 59 1.18 16.32 -12.85
C LEU A 59 0.37 15.19 -12.19
N LEU A 60 0.91 14.54 -11.16
CA LEU A 60 0.23 13.43 -10.51
C LEU A 60 -1.06 13.88 -9.83
N SER A 61 -1.08 15.08 -9.24
CA SER A 61 -2.32 15.65 -8.69
C SER A 61 -3.40 15.86 -9.76
N LEU A 62 -3.03 16.16 -11.02
CA LEU A 62 -3.98 16.26 -12.12
C LEU A 62 -4.46 14.88 -12.59
N MET A 63 -3.56 13.90 -12.65
CA MET A 63 -3.90 12.51 -13.01
C MET A 63 -4.81 11.84 -11.98
N LEU A 64 -4.66 12.18 -10.71
CA LEU A 64 -5.42 11.62 -9.59
C LEU A 64 -6.69 12.41 -9.22
N ASP A 65 -6.98 13.51 -9.92
CA ASP A 65 -8.20 14.28 -9.71
C ASP A 65 -9.39 13.51 -10.30
N ASP A 66 -10.39 13.19 -9.48
CA ASP A 66 -11.56 12.40 -9.87
C ASP A 66 -12.41 13.07 -10.98
N ARG A 67 -12.24 14.38 -11.20
CA ARG A 67 -12.89 15.12 -12.30
C ARG A 67 -12.22 14.87 -13.64
N ASN A 68 -11.01 14.33 -13.64
CA ASN A 68 -10.23 14.02 -14.81
C ASN A 68 -10.26 12.50 -15.09
N CYS A 69 -9.95 12.14 -16.33
CA CYS A 69 -9.98 10.77 -16.81
C CYS A 69 -8.62 10.06 -16.67
N GLY A 70 -7.86 10.34 -15.59
CA GLY A 70 -6.49 9.83 -15.44
C GLY A 70 -6.39 8.31 -15.36
N SER A 71 -7.28 7.65 -14.59
CA SER A 71 -7.35 6.18 -14.50
C SER A 71 -7.64 5.55 -15.87
N LYS A 72 -8.65 6.08 -16.56
CA LYS A 72 -9.03 5.64 -17.92
C LYS A 72 -7.85 5.75 -18.88
N CYS A 73 -7.14 6.88 -18.87
CA CYS A 73 -5.95 7.07 -19.72
C CYS A 73 -4.87 6.02 -19.44
N ILE A 74 -4.64 5.65 -18.17
CA ILE A 74 -3.65 4.63 -17.81
C ILE A 74 -4.11 3.24 -18.22
N GLU A 75 -5.39 2.91 -18.03
CA GLU A 75 -5.98 1.66 -18.52
C GLU A 75 -5.85 1.52 -20.04
N GLU A 76 -6.13 2.59 -20.79
CA GLU A 76 -5.93 2.58 -22.24
C GLU A 76 -4.47 2.40 -22.62
N ILE A 77 -3.53 3.13 -22.01
CA ILE A 77 -2.09 2.99 -22.30
C ILE A 77 -1.61 1.56 -22.02
N THR A 78 -1.98 1.03 -20.86
CA THR A 78 -1.58 -0.32 -20.44
C THR A 78 -2.22 -1.42 -21.29
N SER A 79 -3.42 -1.19 -21.82
CA SER A 79 -4.07 -2.12 -22.76
C SER A 79 -3.30 -2.30 -24.08
N PHE A 80 -2.45 -1.33 -24.46
CA PHE A 80 -1.64 -1.40 -25.67
C PHE A 80 -0.29 -2.10 -25.47
N ILE A 81 0.08 -2.46 -24.24
CA ILE A 81 1.35 -3.13 -23.95
C ILE A 81 1.23 -4.60 -24.38
N ALA A 82 1.97 -4.97 -25.42
CA ALA A 82 1.98 -6.33 -25.96
C ALA A 82 3.40 -6.87 -26.22
N SER A 83 4.44 -6.05 -26.07
CA SER A 83 5.83 -6.43 -26.29
C SER A 83 6.78 -5.85 -25.24
N ALA A 84 8.00 -6.39 -25.15
CA ALA A 84 9.06 -5.82 -24.31
C ALA A 84 9.37 -4.36 -24.68
N GLN A 85 9.32 -4.04 -25.98
CA GLN A 85 9.49 -2.69 -26.47
C GLN A 85 8.39 -1.73 -25.99
N ASP A 86 7.14 -2.18 -25.90
CA ASP A 86 6.05 -1.37 -25.35
C ASP A 86 6.20 -1.13 -23.85
N VAL A 87 6.80 -2.07 -23.11
CA VAL A 87 7.14 -1.86 -21.69
C VAL A 87 8.15 -0.73 -21.54
N GLU A 88 9.20 -0.74 -22.37
CA GLU A 88 10.24 0.29 -22.38
C GLU A 88 9.70 1.67 -22.77
N GLU A 89 8.78 1.73 -23.74
CA GLU A 89 8.32 3.00 -24.33
C GLU A 89 7.03 3.54 -23.71
N LEU A 90 6.25 2.72 -22.99
CA LEU A 90 5.00 3.12 -22.35
C LEU A 90 5.04 2.96 -20.82
N LEU A 91 5.29 1.75 -20.31
CA LEU A 91 5.18 1.47 -18.89
C LEU A 91 6.27 2.17 -18.07
N VAL A 92 7.54 2.01 -18.47
CA VAL A 92 8.68 2.55 -17.74
C VAL A 92 8.60 4.08 -17.62
N PRO A 93 8.29 4.84 -18.69
CA PRO A 93 8.03 6.27 -18.57
C PRO A 93 6.89 6.61 -17.60
N LEU A 94 5.77 5.89 -17.64
CA LEU A 94 4.66 6.11 -16.69
C LEU A 94 5.11 5.90 -15.24
N LEU A 95 5.91 4.86 -14.98
CA LEU A 95 6.45 4.57 -13.65
C LEU A 95 7.44 5.65 -13.18
N LYS A 96 8.32 6.16 -14.06
CA LYS A 96 9.30 7.21 -13.74
C LYS A 96 8.67 8.53 -13.27
N HIS A 97 7.44 8.83 -13.68
CA HIS A 97 6.70 9.99 -13.15
C HIS A 97 6.35 9.84 -11.66
N GLY A 98 6.16 8.60 -11.17
CA GLY A 98 5.96 8.30 -9.75
C GLY A 98 7.26 7.97 -9.00
N ILE A 99 8.23 7.38 -9.69
CA ILE A 99 9.50 6.90 -9.13
C ILE A 99 10.61 7.85 -9.57
N ASN A 100 10.75 8.96 -8.85
CA ASN A 100 11.82 9.92 -9.05
C ASN A 100 12.23 10.58 -7.72
N THR A 101 13.27 11.40 -7.80
CA THR A 101 13.86 12.09 -6.64
C THR A 101 12.91 13.08 -5.98
N GLU A 102 12.02 13.73 -6.74
CA GLU A 102 11.00 14.64 -6.18
C GLU A 102 9.94 13.88 -5.39
N MET A 103 9.38 12.83 -6.00
CA MET A 103 8.31 11.99 -5.43
C MET A 103 8.80 11.09 -4.29
N SER A 104 10.11 10.94 -4.13
CA SER A 104 10.72 10.23 -2.99
C SER A 104 10.56 10.98 -1.66
N ARG A 105 10.22 12.27 -1.68
CA ARG A 105 10.05 13.09 -0.47
C ARG A 105 8.83 12.62 0.34
N PRO A 106 8.92 12.58 1.69
CA PRO A 106 7.82 12.10 2.54
C PRO A 106 6.48 12.81 2.34
N LEU A 107 6.51 14.12 2.01
CA LEU A 107 5.32 14.94 1.75
C LEU A 107 4.45 14.37 0.62
N TYR A 108 5.07 13.79 -0.42
CA TYR A 108 4.38 13.30 -1.61
C TYR A 108 4.12 11.80 -1.58
N ARG A 109 4.42 11.14 -0.45
CA ARG A 109 4.24 9.69 -0.29
C ARG A 109 2.82 9.25 -0.64
N ALA A 110 1.80 9.91 -0.09
CA ALA A 110 0.41 9.56 -0.34
C ALA A 110 0.02 9.71 -1.81
N THR A 111 0.43 10.81 -2.46
CA THR A 111 0.16 11.07 -3.89
C THR A 111 0.88 10.05 -4.77
N ARG A 112 2.15 9.76 -4.49
CA ARG A 112 2.93 8.74 -5.20
C ARG A 112 2.26 7.37 -5.08
N ASP A 113 1.97 6.96 -3.85
CA ASP A 113 1.44 5.62 -3.59
C ASP A 113 0.07 5.47 -4.28
N ARG A 114 -0.82 6.48 -4.24
CA ARG A 114 -2.08 6.46 -5.01
C ARG A 114 -1.86 6.33 -6.52
N TYR A 115 -0.90 7.06 -7.08
CA TYR A 115 -0.60 6.99 -8.52
C TYR A 115 -0.05 5.61 -8.92
N LEU A 116 0.87 5.04 -8.14
CA LEU A 116 1.39 3.69 -8.41
C LEU A 116 0.31 2.63 -8.23
N MET A 117 -0.60 2.78 -7.25
CA MET A 117 -1.74 1.88 -7.10
C MET A 117 -2.70 1.92 -8.28
N MET A 118 -2.93 3.10 -8.86
CA MET A 118 -3.73 3.23 -10.09
C MET A 118 -3.11 2.47 -11.27
N ILE A 119 -1.78 2.46 -11.40
CA ILE A 119 -1.08 1.65 -12.41
C ILE A 119 -1.17 0.16 -12.08
N TYR A 120 -0.99 -0.21 -10.81
CA TYR A 120 -1.05 -1.60 -10.35
C TYR A 120 -2.45 -2.22 -10.52
N GLY A 121 -3.50 -1.43 -10.34
CA GLY A 121 -4.89 -1.88 -10.44
C GLY A 121 -5.31 -2.37 -11.82
N VAL A 122 -4.48 -2.18 -12.86
CA VAL A 122 -4.75 -2.68 -14.21
C VAL A 122 -4.44 -4.20 -14.27
N PRO A 123 -5.45 -5.09 -14.44
CA PRO A 123 -5.26 -6.53 -14.27
C PRO A 123 -4.31 -7.18 -15.31
N ILE A 124 -4.28 -6.65 -16.54
CA ILE A 124 -3.55 -7.26 -17.66
C ILE A 124 -2.03 -7.13 -17.47
N LEU A 125 -1.60 -6.07 -16.77
CA LEU A 125 -0.20 -5.70 -16.67
C LEU A 125 0.65 -6.77 -15.97
N LEU A 126 0.19 -7.28 -14.82
CA LEU A 126 0.98 -8.21 -14.00
C LEU A 126 1.13 -9.59 -14.64
N ASN A 127 0.13 -10.04 -15.40
CA ASN A 127 0.17 -11.32 -16.10
C ASN A 127 1.16 -11.33 -17.27
N PHE A 128 1.37 -10.15 -17.88
CA PHE A 128 2.24 -9.99 -19.04
C PHE A 128 3.72 -9.87 -18.67
N LEU A 129 4.04 -9.13 -17.60
CA LEU A 129 5.43 -8.83 -17.21
C LEU A 129 6.35 -10.06 -17.11
N PRO A 130 5.97 -11.21 -16.50
CA PRO A 130 6.82 -12.40 -16.44
C PRO A 130 7.33 -12.90 -17.79
N GLN A 131 6.62 -12.63 -18.89
CA GLN A 131 6.95 -13.11 -20.22
C GLN A 131 8.04 -12.27 -20.90
N VAL A 132 8.15 -10.99 -20.51
CA VAL A 132 9.04 -10.00 -21.15
C VAL A 132 10.16 -9.51 -20.24
N ILE A 133 10.13 -9.86 -18.95
CA ILE A 133 11.12 -9.42 -17.97
C ILE A 133 12.54 -9.81 -18.36
N GLU A 134 12.79 -10.86 -19.12
CA GLU A 134 14.15 -11.24 -19.54
C GLU A 134 14.68 -10.36 -20.68
N ASP A 135 13.78 -9.83 -21.52
CA ASP A 135 14.12 -9.08 -22.74
C ASP A 135 14.30 -7.58 -22.51
N ILE A 136 13.90 -7.05 -21.35
CA ILE A 136 13.99 -5.63 -21.01
C ILE A 136 15.39 -5.21 -20.51
N GLN A 137 15.68 -3.92 -20.65
CA GLN A 137 16.90 -3.29 -20.19
C GLN A 137 17.00 -3.30 -18.66
N THR A 138 18.23 -3.34 -18.13
CA THR A 138 18.48 -3.34 -16.67
C THR A 138 17.85 -2.14 -15.97
N SER A 139 17.94 -0.92 -16.52
CA SER A 139 17.34 0.28 -15.89
C SER A 139 15.81 0.22 -15.81
N SER A 140 15.18 -0.48 -16.76
CA SER A 140 13.74 -0.68 -16.84
C SER A 140 13.28 -1.76 -15.89
N ALA A 141 14.02 -2.86 -15.81
CA ALA A 141 13.81 -3.89 -14.80
C ALA A 141 13.99 -3.33 -13.37
N GLU A 142 14.95 -2.42 -13.14
CA GLU A 142 15.12 -1.73 -11.86
C GLU A 142 13.90 -0.87 -11.52
N THR A 143 13.40 -0.10 -12.50
CA THR A 143 12.19 0.73 -12.33
C THR A 143 10.97 -0.13 -11.99
N ILE A 144 10.80 -1.28 -12.65
CA ILE A 144 9.71 -2.23 -12.38
C ILE A 144 9.87 -2.85 -11.00
N CYS A 145 11.09 -3.20 -10.59
CA CYS A 145 11.36 -3.73 -9.26
C CYS A 145 11.02 -2.70 -8.17
N LEU A 146 11.43 -1.44 -8.35
CA LEU A 146 11.08 -0.34 -7.44
C LEU A 146 9.57 -0.09 -7.39
N PHE A 147 8.89 -0.16 -8.53
CA PHE A 147 7.43 -0.07 -8.59
C PHE A 147 6.76 -1.14 -7.74
N LEU A 148 7.12 -2.40 -7.94
CA LEU A 148 6.56 -3.51 -7.15
C LEU A 148 6.94 -3.40 -5.68
N LEU A 149 8.13 -2.90 -5.35
CA LEU A 149 8.55 -2.67 -3.98
C LEU A 149 7.69 -1.59 -3.30
N HIS A 150 7.37 -0.50 -4.00
CA HIS A 150 6.47 0.53 -3.49
C HIS A 150 5.07 0.00 -3.25
N VAL A 151 4.52 -0.72 -4.23
CA VAL A 151 3.18 -1.32 -4.14
C VAL A 151 3.13 -2.36 -3.02
N ALA A 152 4.08 -3.29 -2.96
CA ALA A 152 4.15 -4.34 -1.94
C ALA A 152 4.40 -3.79 -0.52
N LYS A 153 4.98 -2.59 -0.37
CA LYS A 153 5.08 -1.92 0.94
C LYS A 153 3.77 -1.28 1.38
N ALA A 154 2.90 -0.90 0.44
CA ALA A 154 1.68 -0.16 0.73
C ALA A 154 0.40 -1.03 0.72
N LEU A 155 0.37 -2.14 -0.01
CA LEU A 155 -0.83 -2.97 -0.19
C LEU A 155 -0.57 -4.45 0.15
N GLY A 156 -1.45 -5.04 0.97
CA GLY A 156 -1.41 -6.45 1.33
C GLY A 156 -1.76 -7.39 0.17
N GLU A 157 -2.72 -7.00 -0.67
CA GLU A 157 -3.11 -7.77 -1.87
C GLU A 157 -1.93 -8.01 -2.81
N ALA A 158 -1.04 -7.01 -2.96
CA ALA A 158 0.16 -7.15 -3.76
C ALA A 158 1.18 -8.13 -3.15
N ARG A 159 1.24 -8.23 -1.82
CA ARG A 159 2.07 -9.23 -1.14
C ARG A 159 1.49 -10.65 -1.25
N ALA A 160 0.17 -10.78 -1.31
CA ALA A 160 -0.53 -12.05 -1.50
C ALA A 160 -0.59 -12.51 -2.97
N SER A 161 -0.35 -11.61 -3.93
CA SER A 161 -0.43 -11.88 -5.36
C SER A 161 0.66 -12.86 -5.83
N LYS A 162 0.23 -13.95 -6.46
CA LYS A 162 1.11 -14.95 -7.08
C LYS A 162 1.89 -14.37 -8.26
N ASP A 163 1.29 -13.44 -9.01
CA ASP A 163 1.92 -12.83 -10.17
C ASP A 163 3.08 -11.92 -9.74
N VAL A 164 2.87 -11.12 -8.68
CA VAL A 164 3.93 -10.29 -8.09
C VAL A 164 5.08 -11.17 -7.57
N ALA A 165 4.76 -12.28 -6.90
CA ALA A 165 5.78 -13.23 -6.44
C ALA A 165 6.56 -13.88 -7.60
N ASN A 166 5.89 -14.21 -8.71
CA ASN A 166 6.53 -14.76 -9.90
C ASN A 166 7.45 -13.74 -10.58
N ILE A 167 6.98 -12.49 -10.72
CA ILE A 167 7.79 -11.38 -11.25
C ILE A 167 9.05 -11.18 -10.38
N ALA A 168 8.90 -11.13 -9.06
CA ALA A 168 10.01 -10.93 -8.15
C ALA A 168 11.07 -12.05 -8.26
N LYS A 169 10.64 -13.31 -8.40
CA LYS A 169 11.55 -14.44 -8.65
C LYS A 169 12.33 -14.27 -9.96
N LYS A 170 11.64 -13.94 -11.06
CA LYS A 170 12.29 -13.70 -12.35
C LYS A 170 13.27 -12.53 -12.31
N LEU A 171 12.92 -11.43 -11.62
CA LEU A 171 13.82 -10.29 -11.43
C LEU A 171 15.07 -10.68 -10.63
N LYS A 172 14.92 -11.53 -9.61
CA LYS A 172 16.05 -12.07 -8.84
C LYS A 172 16.94 -12.99 -9.69
N GLU A 173 16.35 -13.82 -10.55
CA GLU A 173 17.08 -14.74 -11.44
C GLU A 173 17.93 -14.03 -12.50
N ARG A 174 17.59 -12.80 -12.89
CA ARG A 174 18.39 -12.00 -13.83
C ARG A 174 19.80 -11.69 -13.32
N GLY A 175 19.95 -11.54 -11.99
CA GLY A 175 21.24 -11.25 -11.34
C GLY A 175 21.82 -9.85 -11.57
N ASP A 176 21.23 -9.02 -12.43
CA ASP A 176 21.71 -7.65 -12.72
C ASP A 176 21.21 -6.59 -11.74
N ILE A 177 20.16 -6.89 -10.95
CA ILE A 177 19.51 -5.98 -10.00
C ILE A 177 19.38 -6.67 -8.63
N GLU A 178 20.50 -7.17 -8.12
CA GLU A 178 20.50 -8.03 -6.93
C GLU A 178 19.97 -7.31 -5.68
N SER A 179 20.30 -6.03 -5.49
CA SER A 179 19.94 -5.29 -4.26
C SER A 179 18.43 -5.04 -4.13
N GLU A 180 17.82 -4.47 -5.16
CA GLU A 180 16.40 -4.14 -5.19
C GLU A 180 15.55 -5.41 -5.26
N ALA A 181 15.96 -6.39 -6.07
CA ALA A 181 15.23 -7.66 -6.20
C ALA A 181 15.27 -8.46 -4.90
N GLN A 182 16.42 -8.49 -4.20
CA GLN A 182 16.52 -9.13 -2.89
C GLN A 182 15.62 -8.41 -1.87
N THR A 183 15.61 -7.08 -1.86
CA THR A 183 14.73 -6.31 -0.97
C THR A 183 13.24 -6.61 -1.24
N LEU A 184 12.85 -6.73 -2.51
CA LEU A 184 11.49 -7.10 -2.90
C LEU A 184 11.15 -8.53 -2.43
N CYS A 185 12.04 -9.49 -2.63
CA CYS A 185 11.85 -10.87 -2.19
C CYS A 185 11.68 -10.98 -0.67
N VAL A 186 12.43 -10.17 0.10
CA VAL A 186 12.31 -10.08 1.56
C VAL A 186 10.97 -9.45 1.97
N VAL A 187 10.51 -8.39 1.30
CA VAL A 187 9.20 -7.79 1.58
C VAL A 187 8.05 -8.76 1.29
N LEU A 188 8.20 -9.60 0.27
CA LEU A 188 7.22 -10.62 -0.14
C LEU A 188 7.38 -11.96 0.59
N LEU A 189 8.42 -12.13 1.42
CA LEU A 189 8.77 -13.39 2.09
C LEU A 189 8.90 -14.59 1.14
N ILE A 190 9.49 -14.39 -0.05
CA ILE A 190 9.59 -15.43 -1.10
C ILE A 190 10.58 -16.55 -0.76
N ASP A 191 11.74 -16.17 -0.22
CA ASP A 191 12.82 -17.13 0.12
C ASP A 191 12.65 -17.73 1.52
N GLU A 192 11.80 -17.10 2.34
CA GLU A 192 11.56 -17.52 3.71
C GLU A 192 10.73 -18.79 3.71
N LYS A 193 11.41 -19.92 3.85
CA LYS A 193 10.83 -21.26 3.75
C LYS A 193 9.52 -21.34 4.53
N VAL A 194 8.48 -21.82 3.85
CA VAL A 194 7.34 -22.50 4.48
C VAL A 194 7.85 -23.84 4.99
N ASP A 195 8.78 -23.84 5.93
CA ASP A 195 9.41 -25.07 6.44
C ASP A 195 8.51 -25.67 7.53
N GLU A 196 7.25 -25.96 7.18
CA GLU A 196 6.28 -26.66 8.05
C GLU A 196 6.88 -27.97 8.61
N THR A 197 7.76 -28.63 7.84
CA THR A 197 8.46 -29.87 8.17
C THR A 197 9.60 -29.69 9.17
N ARG A 198 10.48 -28.69 8.99
CA ARG A 198 11.54 -28.37 9.97
C ARG A 198 10.94 -27.88 11.29
N HIS A 199 9.78 -27.24 11.18
CA HIS A 199 8.98 -26.74 12.27
C HIS A 199 8.38 -27.85 13.15
N GLN A 200 7.75 -28.88 12.55
CA GLN A 200 7.29 -30.07 13.30
C GLN A 200 8.43 -30.87 13.96
N GLN A 201 9.59 -30.97 13.31
CA GLN A 201 10.76 -31.69 13.86
C GLN A 201 11.42 -30.94 15.04
N LYS A 202 11.45 -29.60 15.04
CA LYS A 202 11.96 -28.79 16.16
C LYS A 202 11.00 -28.86 17.36
N VAL A 203 9.68 -28.82 17.10
CA VAL A 203 8.63 -29.00 18.12
C VAL A 203 8.75 -30.34 18.85
N GLN A 204 9.12 -31.42 18.15
CA GLN A 204 9.38 -32.72 18.78
C GLN A 204 10.65 -32.75 19.64
N LYS A 205 11.70 -32.02 19.27
CA LYS A 205 13.02 -32.07 19.93
C LYS A 205 13.18 -31.12 21.12
N LEU A 206 12.39 -30.04 21.18
CA LEU A 206 12.38 -29.04 22.26
C LEU A 206 11.47 -29.39 23.44
N SER A 207 10.90 -30.61 23.43
CA SER A 207 10.06 -31.12 24.51
C SER A 207 10.80 -31.41 25.82
N GLN A 208 12.09 -31.05 25.95
CA GLN A 208 12.85 -31.37 27.16
C GLN A 208 13.63 -30.26 27.86
N ASP A 209 13.94 -29.08 27.29
CA ASP A 209 14.58 -28.03 28.10
C ASP A 209 14.33 -26.61 27.56
N VAL A 210 13.88 -25.74 28.49
CA VAL A 210 13.59 -24.30 28.37
C VAL A 210 12.30 -23.92 27.63
N ALA A 211 11.16 -24.19 28.29
CA ALA A 211 9.95 -23.41 28.05
C ALA A 211 10.07 -22.07 28.80
N CYS A 212 10.21 -20.96 28.06
CA CYS A 212 9.68 -19.69 28.54
C CYS A 212 8.16 -19.76 28.31
N TRP A 213 7.37 -19.70 29.37
CA TRP A 213 5.93 -20.02 29.36
C TRP A 213 5.05 -18.99 28.62
N VAL A 214 5.60 -18.21 27.68
CA VAL A 214 4.97 -16.99 27.14
C VAL A 214 4.92 -16.95 25.60
N THR A 215 5.76 -17.72 24.89
CA THR A 215 5.79 -17.67 23.41
C THR A 215 5.52 -19.03 22.79
N ASP A 216 4.69 -19.02 21.75
CA ASP A 216 4.57 -20.16 20.85
C ASP A 216 5.85 -20.26 19.98
N ILE A 217 6.35 -21.49 19.78
CA ILE A 217 7.48 -21.76 18.86
C ILE A 217 6.96 -21.77 17.42
N VAL A 218 5.64 -21.89 17.23
CA VAL A 218 4.97 -21.86 15.94
C VAL A 218 5.11 -20.49 15.28
N PRO A 219 5.58 -20.39 14.02
CA PRO A 219 5.58 -19.16 13.27
C PRO A 219 4.20 -18.46 13.26
N PRO A 220 4.18 -17.15 13.03
CA PRO A 220 2.94 -16.40 12.92
C PRO A 220 2.14 -16.81 11.68
N GLY A 221 0.81 -16.82 11.82
CA GLY A 221 -0.11 -17.27 10.78
C GLY A 221 -1.23 -18.17 11.31
N GLY A 222 -2.43 -17.61 11.52
CA GLY A 222 -3.66 -18.40 11.71
C GLY A 222 -4.16 -18.62 13.14
N ARG A 223 -3.62 -17.92 14.15
CA ARG A 223 -4.18 -17.95 15.52
C ARG A 223 -5.48 -17.15 15.67
N HIS A 224 -5.63 -16.09 14.87
CA HIS A 224 -6.79 -15.21 14.79
C HIS A 224 -6.76 -14.46 13.44
N ASP A 225 -7.84 -13.75 13.11
CA ASP A 225 -7.98 -12.93 11.89
C ASP A 225 -6.86 -11.90 11.62
N ASN A 226 -6.13 -11.51 12.67
CA ASN A 226 -5.02 -10.56 12.60
C ASN A 226 -3.61 -11.18 12.81
N ASP A 227 -3.49 -12.51 12.81
CA ASP A 227 -2.21 -13.21 12.93
C ASP A 227 -1.65 -13.51 11.54
N TYR A 228 -0.95 -12.54 10.96
CA TYR A 228 -0.30 -12.69 9.65
C TYR A 228 1.19 -13.02 9.78
N ARG A 229 1.69 -13.81 8.83
CA ARG A 229 3.12 -14.14 8.74
C ARG A 229 3.97 -12.89 8.47
N ASN A 230 3.53 -12.06 7.54
CA ASN A 230 4.16 -10.78 7.26
C ASN A 230 3.60 -9.72 8.22
N TYR A 231 4.46 -9.13 9.06
CA TYR A 231 4.01 -8.12 10.01
C TYR A 231 3.38 -6.88 9.34
N ARG A 232 3.65 -6.65 8.05
CA ARG A 232 3.08 -5.54 7.28
C ARG A 232 1.59 -5.72 6.97
N ASP A 233 1.08 -6.94 7.08
CA ASP A 233 -0.34 -7.25 6.89
C ASP A 233 -1.13 -7.15 8.20
N ILE A 234 -0.45 -7.06 9.35
CA ILE A 234 -1.10 -6.97 10.66
C ILE A 234 -1.70 -5.56 10.83
N ALA A 235 -3.01 -5.51 11.14
CA ALA A 235 -3.71 -4.27 11.42
C ALA A 235 -3.19 -3.61 12.70
N ILE A 236 -3.00 -2.30 12.67
CA ILE A 236 -2.50 -1.53 13.82
C ILE A 236 -3.49 -1.61 14.99
N VAL A 237 -4.79 -1.48 14.72
CA VAL A 237 -5.84 -1.65 15.72
C VAL A 237 -6.08 -3.16 15.91
N PRO A 238 -6.05 -3.68 17.15
CA PRO A 238 -6.32 -5.09 17.40
C PRO A 238 -7.77 -5.44 17.11
N THR A 239 -8.00 -6.67 16.67
CA THR A 239 -9.34 -7.19 16.36
C THR A 239 -9.97 -7.83 17.61
N ALA A 240 -11.28 -8.05 17.56
CA ALA A 240 -11.98 -8.73 18.65
C ALA A 240 -11.51 -10.19 18.82
N GLU A 241 -11.25 -10.90 17.71
CA GLU A 241 -10.73 -12.27 17.75
C GLU A 241 -9.32 -12.32 18.33
N GLU A 242 -8.47 -11.34 18.03
CA GLU A 242 -7.14 -11.21 18.63
C GLU A 242 -7.19 -10.97 20.14
N LEU A 243 -8.03 -10.03 20.58
CA LEU A 243 -8.20 -9.73 22.01
C LEU A 243 -8.81 -10.91 22.78
N GLY A 244 -9.67 -11.68 22.14
CA GLY A 244 -10.28 -12.90 22.72
C GLY A 244 -9.41 -14.16 22.59
N CYS A 245 -8.32 -14.11 21.82
CA CYS A 245 -7.50 -15.27 21.52
C CYS A 245 -6.80 -15.78 22.79
N GLN A 246 -7.03 -17.07 23.09
CA GLN A 246 -6.42 -17.77 24.22
C GLN A 246 -5.10 -18.46 23.86
N VAL A 247 -4.77 -18.51 22.56
CA VAL A 247 -3.51 -19.10 22.09
C VAL A 247 -2.37 -18.10 22.37
N PRO A 248 -1.25 -18.55 22.96
CA PRO A 248 -0.10 -17.69 23.18
C PRO A 248 0.40 -17.04 21.86
N PRO A 249 0.75 -15.75 21.89
CA PRO A 249 1.29 -15.07 20.71
C PRO A 249 2.66 -15.64 20.33
N TYR A 250 3.02 -15.52 19.06
CA TYR A 250 4.40 -15.71 18.63
C TYR A 250 5.22 -14.48 19.03
N LEU A 251 6.18 -14.66 19.94
CA LEU A 251 7.13 -13.63 20.34
C LEU A 251 8.56 -14.00 19.91
N PRO A 252 9.25 -13.12 19.18
CA PRO A 252 10.61 -13.36 18.77
C PRO A 252 11.54 -13.40 19.99
N LEU A 253 12.39 -14.43 20.06
CA LEU A 253 13.40 -14.56 21.10
C LEU A 253 14.55 -13.58 20.87
N ALA A 254 15.13 -13.06 21.95
CA ALA A 254 16.33 -12.24 21.88
C ALA A 254 17.52 -12.98 21.24
N SER A 255 17.57 -14.32 21.37
CA SER A 255 18.56 -15.17 20.70
C SER A 255 18.35 -15.29 19.18
N GLY A 256 17.16 -14.96 18.67
CA GLY A 256 16.78 -15.13 17.26
C GLY A 256 16.53 -16.58 16.84
N GLU A 257 16.57 -17.54 17.75
CA GLU A 257 16.51 -18.99 17.46
C GLU A 257 15.16 -19.48 16.90
N ASN A 258 14.08 -18.76 17.20
CA ASN A 258 12.73 -19.01 16.69
C ASN A 258 12.36 -18.13 15.49
N SER A 259 13.30 -17.31 14.99
CA SER A 259 13.03 -16.45 13.84
C SER A 259 12.83 -17.28 12.57
N PHE A 260 11.85 -16.86 11.78
CA PHE A 260 11.53 -17.40 10.46
C PHE A 260 11.95 -16.48 9.31
N ILE A 261 12.63 -15.36 9.62
CA ILE A 261 13.15 -14.40 8.63
C ILE A 261 14.68 -14.44 8.70
N GLU A 262 15.33 -14.79 7.59
CA GLU A 262 16.79 -14.87 7.48
C GLU A 262 17.44 -13.48 7.37
N GLU A 263 16.80 -12.54 6.65
CA GLU A 263 17.37 -11.20 6.45
C GLU A 263 17.39 -10.39 7.78
N PRO A 264 18.58 -9.93 8.26
CA PRO A 264 18.73 -9.35 9.58
C PRO A 264 17.86 -8.11 9.86
N VAL A 265 17.71 -7.20 8.89
CA VAL A 265 16.96 -5.95 9.07
C VAL A 265 15.47 -6.22 9.12
N ALA A 266 14.95 -7.03 8.21
CA ALA A 266 13.56 -7.45 8.17
C ALA A 266 13.19 -8.26 9.41
N ARG A 267 14.08 -9.13 9.87
CA ARG A 267 13.94 -9.84 11.15
C ARG A 267 13.83 -8.86 12.31
N LEU A 268 14.72 -7.86 12.40
CA LEU A 268 14.66 -6.86 13.46
C LEU A 268 13.35 -6.06 13.45
N LEU A 269 12.86 -5.70 12.26
CA LEU A 269 11.59 -4.99 12.10
C LEU A 269 10.39 -5.84 12.50
N ASP A 270 10.32 -7.10 12.05
CA ASP A 270 9.28 -8.05 12.48
C ASP A 270 9.32 -8.24 14.01
N SER A 271 10.51 -8.41 14.57
CA SER A 271 10.69 -8.60 16.00
C SER A 271 10.20 -7.43 16.82
N ASN A 272 10.66 -6.22 16.49
CA ASN A 272 10.25 -5.02 17.22
C ASN A 272 8.76 -4.74 17.06
N PHE A 273 8.19 -4.97 15.87
CA PHE A 273 6.76 -4.80 15.66
C PHE A 273 5.94 -5.71 16.56
N ARG A 274 6.29 -7.02 16.61
CA ARG A 274 5.53 -8.01 17.38
C ARG A 274 5.68 -7.83 18.88
N LEU A 275 6.86 -7.46 19.37
CA LEU A 275 7.08 -7.16 20.79
C LEU A 275 6.29 -5.93 21.24
N LEU A 276 6.39 -4.82 20.49
CA LEU A 276 5.61 -3.61 20.78
C LEU A 276 4.10 -3.84 20.68
N ARG A 277 3.68 -4.70 19.75
CA ARG A 277 2.30 -5.13 19.62
C ARG A 277 1.84 -5.87 20.87
N GLU A 278 2.60 -6.87 21.32
CA GLU A 278 2.23 -7.64 22.50
C GLU A 278 2.16 -6.78 23.76
N ASP A 279 3.10 -5.84 23.97
CA ASP A 279 3.03 -4.88 25.09
C ASP A 279 1.72 -4.07 25.07
N SER A 280 1.25 -3.71 23.87
CA SER A 280 0.01 -2.95 23.69
C SER A 280 -1.23 -3.83 23.86
N VAL A 281 -1.26 -5.00 23.23
CA VAL A 281 -2.41 -5.92 23.19
C VAL A 281 -2.61 -6.61 24.53
N SER A 282 -1.54 -7.03 25.22
CA SER A 282 -1.61 -7.56 26.59
C SER A 282 -2.28 -6.58 27.54
N SER A 283 -1.84 -5.32 27.54
CA SER A 283 -2.43 -4.24 28.35
C SER A 283 -3.93 -4.04 28.05
N MET A 284 -4.35 -4.16 26.79
CA MET A 284 -5.78 -4.11 26.42
C MET A 284 -6.55 -5.34 26.91
N ARG A 285 -5.99 -6.55 26.77
CA ARG A 285 -6.59 -7.79 27.26
C ARG A 285 -6.76 -7.79 28.78
N GLU A 286 -5.74 -7.33 29.49
CA GLU A 286 -5.79 -7.11 30.94
C GLU A 286 -6.88 -6.12 31.28
N GLY A 287 -6.96 -4.96 30.61
CA GLY A 287 -8.04 -3.99 30.85
C GLY A 287 -9.45 -4.55 30.59
N ILE A 288 -9.61 -5.46 29.63
CA ILE A 288 -10.88 -6.14 29.34
C ILE A 288 -11.19 -7.21 30.41
N THR A 289 -10.18 -7.94 30.88
CA THR A 289 -10.33 -9.05 31.83
C THR A 289 -10.44 -8.56 33.28
N GLU A 290 -9.66 -7.55 33.64
CA GLU A 290 -9.66 -6.85 34.93
C GLU A 290 -10.86 -5.93 35.11
N ARG A 291 -11.67 -5.72 34.06
CA ARG A 291 -13.03 -5.14 34.18
C ARG A 291 -13.92 -6.09 35.01
N LYS A 292 -13.68 -6.11 36.32
CA LYS A 292 -14.72 -6.24 37.34
C LYS A 292 -15.63 -5.05 37.12
N SER A 293 -16.67 -5.24 36.32
CA SER A 293 -17.60 -4.18 35.90
C SER A 293 -17.86 -3.14 37.00
N PRO A 294 -17.32 -1.91 36.89
CA PRO A 294 -17.82 -0.80 37.70
C PRO A 294 -19.19 -0.35 37.19
N TRP A 295 -19.50 -0.68 35.94
CA TRP A 295 -20.65 -0.20 35.18
C TRP A 295 -21.55 -1.35 34.74
N LEU A 296 -22.15 -2.06 35.68
CA LEU A 296 -23.32 -2.94 35.44
C LEU A 296 -24.57 -2.14 35.00
N ASN A 297 -24.42 -0.84 34.87
CA ASN A 297 -25.45 0.16 34.88
C ASN A 297 -25.19 1.27 33.84
N ALA A 298 -24.34 0.99 32.85
CA ALA A 298 -24.31 1.72 31.59
C ALA A 298 -25.29 1.06 30.59
N ARG A 299 -26.29 1.81 30.11
CA ARG A 299 -27.27 1.33 29.12
C ARG A 299 -27.43 2.33 28.00
N VAL A 300 -27.60 1.83 26.77
CA VAL A 300 -28.06 2.66 25.65
C VAL A 300 -29.52 3.01 25.94
N VAL A 301 -29.80 4.30 26.11
CA VAL A 301 -31.14 4.81 26.40
C VAL A 301 -31.84 5.25 25.13
N ASP A 302 -31.07 5.69 24.14
CA ASP A 302 -31.63 6.18 22.89
C ASP A 302 -30.65 5.98 21.74
N VAL A 303 -31.21 5.86 20.53
CA VAL A 303 -30.48 5.77 19.27
C VAL A 303 -31.18 6.69 18.28
N ASP A 304 -30.51 7.75 17.88
CA ASP A 304 -31.02 8.72 16.92
C ASP A 304 -30.25 8.60 15.59
N LEU A 305 -31.00 8.38 14.51
CA LEU A 305 -30.48 8.35 13.14
C LEU A 305 -30.62 9.75 12.55
N LYS A 306 -29.50 10.48 12.51
CA LYS A 306 -29.44 11.77 11.84
C LYS A 306 -29.25 11.56 10.33
N ASP A 307 -30.18 12.12 9.57
CA ASP A 307 -30.13 12.26 8.10
C ASP A 307 -29.88 10.96 7.32
N GLY A 308 -30.30 9.80 7.86
CA GLY A 308 -30.24 8.50 7.19
C GLY A 308 -28.85 7.84 7.12
N ASN A 309 -27.78 8.57 7.47
CA ASN A 309 -26.39 8.09 7.36
C ASN A 309 -25.56 8.18 8.64
N SER A 310 -26.07 8.80 9.72
CA SER A 310 -25.31 8.97 10.97
C SER A 310 -26.07 8.43 12.17
N LEU A 311 -25.55 7.37 12.77
CA LEU A 311 -26.07 6.77 14.00
C LEU A 311 -25.47 7.50 15.21
N SER A 312 -26.32 8.05 16.06
CA SER A 312 -25.93 8.64 17.34
C SER A 312 -26.59 7.87 18.49
N PHE A 313 -25.82 7.56 19.52
CA PHE A 313 -26.28 6.79 20.69
C PHE A 313 -26.22 7.67 21.94
N ILE A 314 -27.27 7.62 22.76
CA ILE A 314 -27.27 8.20 24.10
C ILE A 314 -27.04 7.05 25.09
N ILE A 315 -25.93 7.13 25.83
CA ILE A 315 -25.57 6.14 26.84
C ILE A 315 -25.76 6.76 28.21
N GLN A 316 -26.69 6.20 29.00
CA GLN A 316 -26.84 6.53 30.41
C GLN A 316 -25.86 5.67 31.20
N VAL A 317 -25.03 6.32 32.01
CA VAL A 317 -24.07 5.67 32.90
C VAL A 317 -24.47 6.00 34.33
N ASP A 318 -25.06 5.04 35.04
CA ASP A 318 -25.43 5.27 36.44
C ASP A 318 -24.17 5.18 37.33
N PRO A 319 -23.99 6.05 38.35
CA PRO A 319 -22.84 5.99 39.24
C PRO A 319 -22.87 4.73 40.13
N PRO A 320 -21.71 4.22 40.59
CA PRO A 320 -21.68 3.12 41.55
C PRO A 320 -22.38 3.51 42.85
N LYS A 321 -23.17 2.58 43.44
CA LYS A 321 -24.04 2.82 44.61
C LYS A 321 -23.34 3.37 45.86
N TRP A 322 -22.01 3.33 45.92
CA TRP A 322 -21.20 3.67 47.10
C TRP A 322 -20.36 4.96 46.97
N LYS A 323 -20.49 5.70 45.85
CA LYS A 323 -19.90 7.04 45.70
C LYS A 323 -20.88 8.00 45.04
N VAL A 324 -21.16 9.14 45.69
CA VAL A 324 -21.80 10.28 45.03
C VAL A 324 -20.77 10.85 44.05
N ALA A 325 -20.93 10.52 42.76
CA ALA A 325 -20.07 11.06 41.72
C ALA A 325 -20.42 12.53 41.49
N ASP A 326 -19.49 13.45 41.77
CA ASP A 326 -19.63 14.86 41.42
C ASP A 326 -19.29 15.05 39.94
N TRP A 327 -20.30 14.87 39.08
CA TRP A 327 -20.21 15.00 37.63
C TRP A 327 -19.78 16.39 37.16
N SER A 328 -19.90 17.41 38.00
CA SER A 328 -19.42 18.76 37.67
C SER A 328 -17.88 18.83 37.65
N ARG A 329 -17.21 17.94 38.40
CA ARG A 329 -15.74 17.84 38.50
C ARG A 329 -15.15 16.73 37.62
N THR A 330 -15.90 15.66 37.35
CA THR A 330 -15.41 14.52 36.56
C THR A 330 -15.93 14.57 35.13
N LYS A 331 -15.28 15.37 34.27
CA LYS A 331 -15.57 15.45 32.82
C LYS A 331 -14.74 14.47 31.97
N VAL A 332 -14.00 13.58 32.62
CA VAL A 332 -13.01 12.71 31.97
C VAL A 332 -13.57 11.30 31.92
N LEU A 333 -13.81 10.79 30.71
CA LEU A 333 -13.86 9.33 30.51
C LEU A 333 -12.53 8.78 31.01
N LEU A 334 -12.57 7.86 31.97
CA LEU A 334 -11.36 7.29 32.57
C LEU A 334 -10.46 6.74 31.46
N TYR A 335 -9.15 6.96 31.62
CA TYR A 335 -8.11 6.37 30.78
C TYR A 335 -8.37 4.86 30.63
N GLY A 336 -8.50 4.35 29.39
CA GLY A 336 -8.90 2.96 29.11
C GLY A 336 -10.37 2.74 28.72
N SER A 337 -11.14 3.81 28.48
CA SER A 337 -12.50 3.71 27.93
C SER A 337 -12.45 3.44 26.42
N ILE A 338 -12.59 2.17 26.01
CA ILE A 338 -12.74 1.80 24.60
C ILE A 338 -14.22 1.80 24.24
N PHE A 339 -14.59 2.56 23.21
CA PHE A 339 -15.85 2.41 22.47
C PHE A 339 -15.56 1.57 21.23
N ALA A 340 -16.09 0.36 21.17
CA ALA A 340 -16.17 -0.42 19.95
C ALA A 340 -17.59 -0.30 19.41
N LEU A 341 -17.73 0.05 18.14
CA LEU A 341 -18.99 0.01 17.38
C LEU A 341 -19.07 -1.29 16.60
#